data_AF-A0A1Z1W2Y1-F1
#
_entry.id   AF-A0A1Z1W2Y1-F1
#
_cell.length_a   1.000
_cell.length_b   1.000
_cell.length_c   1.000
_cell.angle_alpha   90.00
_cell.angle_beta   90.00
_cell.angle_gamma   90.00
#
_symmetry.space_group_name_H-M   'P 1'
#
loop_
_entity.id
_entity.type
_entity.pdbx_description
1 polymer ?
#
loop_
_entity_poly.entity_id
_entity_poly.type
_entity_poly.pdbx_seq_one_letter_code
_entity_poly.pdbx_strand_id
1 'polypeptide(L)'
;MPAPRRDMAMHNDWWATGWEHVLPRQGFPLTMLISTASQPGFTGSLDDVLQEVLDGHWDMIGGDLDGALTFSWPDTEWDYEEAPEGREAFEANHWKNFGAMLRSAGFPVPTTVRDLSELYLTWGIASREETPDGLRWSMPAVLPLPGDLLPLDAELTARLDRMRWSTRTGPLVDQLISHLADDLGEPEEILTSLDRLAAATGKDADDVRLALTELVESGDARVRRGEEPADTERLEAHRRFRLLMDWDHLYETRMKLSIDET
;
A
#
# COMPACT_ATOMS: atom_id res chain seq x y z
N MET A 1 -17.69 20.10 -30.66
CA MET A 1 -16.71 20.15 -29.56
C MET A 1 -16.40 18.70 -29.20
N PRO A 2 -15.15 18.24 -29.24
CA PRO A 2 -14.83 16.92 -28.69
C PRO A 2 -15.24 16.89 -27.21
N ALA A 3 -15.74 15.75 -26.74
CA ALA A 3 -16.02 15.57 -25.31
C ALA A 3 -14.70 15.77 -24.52
N PRO A 4 -14.76 16.34 -23.31
CA PRO A 4 -13.57 16.43 -22.46
C PRO A 4 -13.01 15.02 -22.22
N ARG A 5 -11.69 14.86 -22.35
CA ARG A 5 -10.99 13.62 -21.99
C ARG A 5 -11.25 13.33 -20.51
N ARG A 6 -11.46 12.06 -20.17
CA ARG A 6 -11.54 11.65 -18.76
C ARG A 6 -10.19 11.82 -18.07
N ASP A 7 -10.25 12.21 -16.80
CA ASP A 7 -9.07 12.25 -15.94
C ASP A 7 -8.72 10.84 -15.49
N MET A 8 -7.41 10.52 -15.45
CA MET A 8 -6.96 9.26 -14.88
C MET A 8 -7.35 9.18 -13.41
N ALA A 9 -7.84 8.03 -12.99
CA ALA A 9 -8.15 7.73 -11.60
C ALA A 9 -7.26 6.61 -11.07
N MET A 10 -7.03 6.64 -9.75
CA MET A 10 -6.36 5.58 -9.01
C MET A 10 -7.28 5.05 -7.92
N HIS A 11 -7.29 3.73 -7.72
CA HIS A 11 -8.06 3.10 -6.67
C HIS A 11 -7.46 3.40 -5.29
N ASN A 12 -8.26 3.93 -4.35
CA ASN A 12 -7.78 4.36 -3.03
C ASN A 12 -7.09 3.23 -2.24
N ASP A 13 -7.61 2.01 -2.33
CA ASP A 13 -7.09 0.87 -1.57
C ASP A 13 -5.79 0.28 -2.13
N TRP A 14 -5.31 0.72 -3.30
CA TRP A 14 -4.18 0.07 -3.98
C TRP A 14 -2.94 -0.09 -3.09
N TRP A 15 -2.45 1.01 -2.52
CA TRP A 15 -1.26 0.98 -1.67
C TRP A 15 -1.48 0.16 -0.39
N ALA A 16 -2.69 0.23 0.18
CA ALA A 16 -3.03 -0.54 1.37
C ALA A 16 -3.05 -2.05 1.12
N THR A 17 -3.31 -2.52 -0.10
CA THR A 17 -3.27 -3.97 -0.38
C THR A 17 -1.87 -4.55 -0.43
N GLY A 18 -0.89 -3.75 -0.86
CA GLY A 18 0.49 -4.21 -1.15
C GLY A 18 0.64 -4.99 -2.46
N TRP A 19 -0.33 -4.92 -3.39
CA TRP A 19 -0.24 -5.58 -4.70
C TRP A 19 1.00 -5.15 -5.50
N GLU A 20 1.49 -3.94 -5.30
CA GLU A 20 2.71 -3.41 -5.95
C GLU A 20 3.98 -4.20 -5.62
N HIS A 21 4.01 -4.93 -4.50
CA HIS A 21 5.16 -5.78 -4.13
C HIS A 21 5.05 -7.21 -4.65
N VAL A 22 3.94 -7.55 -5.30
CA VAL A 22 3.64 -8.90 -5.76
C VAL A 22 3.57 -8.96 -7.29
N LEU A 23 3.03 -7.91 -7.91
CA LEU A 23 2.79 -7.87 -9.34
C LEU A 23 4.01 -7.37 -10.13
N PRO A 24 4.08 -7.69 -11.44
CA PRO A 24 4.96 -6.98 -12.36
C PRO A 24 4.67 -5.48 -12.31
N ARG A 25 5.64 -4.68 -12.78
CA ARG A 25 5.58 -3.21 -12.76
C ARG A 25 4.29 -2.65 -13.36
N GLN A 26 3.78 -3.31 -14.41
CA GLN A 26 2.57 -2.91 -15.14
C GLN A 26 1.29 -3.10 -14.31
N GLY A 27 1.33 -3.75 -13.15
CA GLY A 27 0.17 -3.87 -12.25
C GLY A 27 -0.36 -2.51 -11.79
N PHE A 28 0.51 -1.57 -11.43
CA PHE A 28 0.12 -0.20 -11.05
C PHE A 28 -0.59 0.56 -12.17
N PRO A 29 0.00 0.75 -13.37
CA PRO A 29 -0.67 1.46 -14.46
C PRO A 29 -1.92 0.74 -14.97
N LEU A 30 -1.95 -0.60 -14.95
CA LEU A 30 -3.16 -1.36 -15.29
C LEU A 30 -4.29 -1.06 -14.30
N THR A 31 -4.01 -0.98 -13.00
CA THR A 31 -4.99 -0.58 -11.99
C THR A 31 -5.53 0.83 -12.26
N MET A 32 -4.66 1.78 -12.62
CA MET A 32 -5.11 3.13 -13.02
C MET A 32 -6.03 3.09 -14.24
N LEU A 33 -5.68 2.29 -15.26
CA LEU A 33 -6.47 2.17 -16.48
C LEU A 33 -7.87 1.60 -16.19
N ILE A 34 -7.95 0.53 -15.39
CA ILE A 34 -9.22 -0.09 -15.00
C ILE A 34 -10.03 0.83 -14.08
N SER A 35 -9.38 1.56 -13.17
CA SER A 35 -10.04 2.56 -12.32
C SER A 35 -10.68 3.66 -13.16
N THR A 36 -9.97 4.10 -14.20
CA THR A 36 -10.46 5.08 -15.18
C THR A 36 -11.62 4.51 -16.00
N ALA A 37 -11.52 3.26 -16.45
CA ALA A 37 -12.60 2.54 -17.13
C ALA A 37 -13.86 2.36 -16.25
N SER A 38 -13.67 2.33 -14.92
CA SER A 38 -14.76 2.14 -13.94
C SER A 38 -15.50 3.43 -13.60
N GLN A 39 -15.06 4.58 -14.14
CA GLN A 39 -15.73 5.86 -13.91
C GLN A 39 -17.15 5.87 -14.52
N PRO A 40 -18.10 6.58 -13.88
CA PRO A 40 -19.44 6.72 -14.42
C PRO A 40 -19.45 7.25 -15.86
N GLY A 41 -20.26 6.62 -16.72
CA GLY A 41 -20.43 7.05 -18.11
C GLY A 41 -19.36 6.56 -19.08
N PHE A 42 -18.44 5.68 -18.67
CA PHE A 42 -17.61 4.90 -19.60
C PHE A 42 -18.27 3.57 -19.96
N THR A 43 -18.24 3.25 -21.25
CA THR A 43 -18.64 1.95 -21.82
C THR A 43 -17.67 1.64 -22.97
N GLY A 44 -16.93 0.55 -22.89
CA GLY A 44 -15.90 0.21 -23.86
C GLY A 44 -14.83 -0.75 -23.33
N SER A 45 -13.86 -1.03 -24.18
CA SER A 45 -12.68 -1.84 -23.86
C SER A 45 -11.60 -1.01 -23.16
N LEU A 46 -10.59 -1.66 -22.60
CA LEU A 46 -9.41 -0.96 -22.08
C LEU A 46 -8.60 -0.29 -23.20
N ASP A 47 -8.62 -0.83 -24.42
CA ASP A 47 -8.02 -0.20 -25.59
C ASP A 47 -8.70 1.15 -25.90
N ASP A 48 -10.03 1.25 -25.72
CA ASP A 48 -10.76 2.51 -25.89
C ASP A 48 -10.36 3.56 -24.84
N VAL A 49 -10.15 3.14 -23.58
CA VAL A 49 -9.65 4.05 -22.52
C VAL A 49 -8.25 4.53 -22.86
N LEU A 50 -7.36 3.62 -23.26
CA LEU A 50 -5.99 3.94 -23.64
C LEU A 50 -5.98 4.92 -24.83
N GLN A 51 -6.86 4.71 -25.82
CA GLN A 51 -7.02 5.59 -26.96
C GLN A 51 -7.54 6.98 -26.58
N GLU A 52 -8.50 7.06 -25.67
CA GLU A 52 -9.11 8.32 -25.26
C GLU A 52 -8.17 9.20 -24.42
N VAL A 53 -7.47 8.59 -23.46
CA VAL A 53 -6.70 9.31 -22.44
C VAL A 53 -5.24 9.50 -22.87
N LEU A 54 -4.66 8.50 -23.54
CA LEU A 54 -3.22 8.40 -23.81
C LEU A 54 -2.93 8.20 -25.31
N ASP A 55 -3.88 8.52 -26.18
CA ASP A 55 -3.75 8.44 -27.64
C ASP A 55 -3.29 7.04 -28.14
N GLY A 56 -3.62 5.99 -27.39
CA GLY A 56 -3.37 4.60 -27.73
C GLY A 56 -2.00 4.07 -27.31
N HIS A 57 -1.19 4.88 -26.61
CA HIS A 57 0.17 4.51 -26.24
C HIS A 57 0.56 4.96 -24.84
N TRP A 58 1.10 4.03 -24.04
CA TRP A 58 1.60 4.33 -22.71
C TRP A 58 2.83 3.50 -22.34
N ASP A 59 3.98 4.16 -22.23
CA ASP A 59 5.26 3.53 -21.87
C ASP A 59 5.21 2.78 -20.53
N MET A 60 4.36 3.20 -19.59
CA MET A 60 4.23 2.54 -18.28
C MET A 60 3.68 1.10 -18.38
N ILE A 61 2.86 0.81 -19.40
CA ILE A 61 2.38 -0.54 -19.70
C ILE A 61 3.22 -1.27 -20.76
N GLY A 62 4.31 -0.67 -21.23
CA GLY A 62 5.11 -1.24 -22.32
C GLY A 62 4.58 -0.91 -23.71
N GLY A 63 3.80 0.18 -23.82
CA GLY A 63 3.28 0.71 -25.07
C GLY A 63 1.78 0.52 -25.21
N ASP A 64 1.30 -0.72 -25.25
CA ASP A 64 -0.12 -1.05 -25.33
C ASP A 64 -0.45 -2.25 -24.43
N LEU A 65 -1.69 -2.77 -24.51
CA LEU A 65 -2.11 -3.91 -23.68
C LEU A 65 -1.43 -5.23 -24.08
N ASP A 66 -0.88 -5.33 -25.29
CA ASP A 66 -0.13 -6.52 -25.73
C ASP A 66 1.37 -6.39 -25.39
N GLY A 67 1.77 -5.28 -24.76
CA GLY A 67 3.08 -5.05 -24.19
C GLY A 67 3.51 -6.13 -23.19
N ALA A 68 4.78 -6.52 -23.25
CA ALA A 68 5.35 -7.51 -22.35
C ALA A 68 5.48 -6.96 -20.92
N LEU A 69 5.28 -7.86 -19.95
CA LEU A 69 5.42 -7.56 -18.53
C LEU A 69 6.90 -7.54 -18.11
N THR A 70 7.25 -6.69 -17.14
CA THR A 70 8.61 -6.55 -16.58
C THR A 70 8.55 -6.30 -15.08
N PHE A 71 9.59 -6.72 -14.34
CA PHE A 71 9.76 -6.38 -12.93
C PHE A 71 10.75 -5.23 -12.70
N SER A 72 11.57 -4.90 -13.70
CA SER A 72 12.55 -3.83 -13.66
C SER A 72 12.05 -2.54 -14.31
N TRP A 73 12.53 -1.41 -13.79
CA TRP A 73 12.39 -0.09 -14.40
C TRP A 73 13.31 0.05 -15.63
N PRO A 74 13.08 1.07 -16.50
CA PRO A 74 13.99 1.39 -17.60
C PRO A 74 15.43 1.61 -17.11
N ASP A 75 16.41 1.50 -18.01
CA ASP A 75 17.84 1.58 -17.68
C ASP A 75 18.26 2.86 -16.93
N THR A 76 17.45 3.92 -17.00
CA THR A 76 17.67 5.19 -16.30
C THR A 76 17.36 5.15 -14.80
N GLU A 77 16.66 4.13 -14.31
CA GLU A 77 16.15 4.01 -12.94
C GLU A 77 16.57 2.67 -12.27
N TRP A 78 17.63 2.04 -12.77
CA TRP A 78 18.08 0.75 -12.26
C TRP A 78 18.87 0.89 -10.95
N ASP A 79 18.38 0.24 -9.90
CA ASP A 79 19.06 0.16 -8.60
C ASP A 79 20.02 -1.03 -8.56
N TYR A 80 21.32 -0.72 -8.57
CA TYR A 80 22.38 -1.73 -8.46
C TYR A 80 22.58 -2.26 -7.03
N GLU A 81 22.09 -1.56 -6.01
CA GLU A 81 22.15 -2.00 -4.61
C GLU A 81 21.11 -3.08 -4.33
N GLU A 82 19.88 -2.93 -4.85
CA GLU A 82 18.83 -3.95 -4.74
C GLU A 82 19.12 -5.19 -5.60
N ALA A 83 19.85 -5.03 -6.72
CA ALA A 83 20.04 -6.10 -7.70
C ALA A 83 21.47 -6.18 -8.25
N PRO A 84 22.46 -6.57 -7.41
CA PRO A 84 23.88 -6.56 -7.78
C PRO A 84 24.26 -7.59 -8.84
N GLU A 85 23.45 -8.65 -9.00
CA GLU A 85 23.64 -9.70 -10.02
C GLU A 85 23.25 -9.23 -11.44
N GLY A 86 22.69 -8.03 -11.55
CA GLY A 86 22.29 -7.41 -12.82
C GLY A 86 20.84 -7.68 -13.22
N ARG A 87 20.37 -6.87 -14.17
CA ARG A 87 18.96 -6.77 -14.56
C ARG A 87 18.35 -8.08 -15.06
N GLU A 88 19.06 -8.80 -15.93
CA GLU A 88 18.57 -10.06 -16.49
C GLU A 88 18.38 -11.14 -15.42
N ALA A 89 19.33 -11.23 -14.47
CA ALA A 89 19.25 -12.19 -13.37
C ALA A 89 18.11 -11.84 -12.41
N PHE A 90 17.95 -10.55 -12.09
CA PHE A 90 16.84 -10.05 -11.29
C PHE A 90 15.47 -10.35 -11.91
N GLU A 91 15.29 -10.01 -13.19
CA GLU A 91 14.07 -10.31 -13.95
C GLU A 91 13.79 -11.82 -13.99
N ALA A 92 14.80 -12.63 -14.31
CA ALA A 92 14.63 -14.08 -14.35
C ALA A 92 14.23 -14.67 -12.99
N ASN A 93 14.80 -14.16 -11.90
CA ASN A 93 14.45 -14.60 -10.55
C ASN A 93 13.02 -14.20 -10.16
N HIS A 94 12.61 -12.96 -10.44
CA HIS A 94 11.24 -12.50 -10.18
C HIS A 94 10.23 -13.27 -11.01
N TRP A 95 10.48 -13.47 -12.30
CA TRP A 95 9.61 -14.30 -13.15
C TRP A 95 9.51 -15.74 -12.69
N LYS A 96 10.62 -16.32 -12.22
CA LYS A 96 10.63 -17.66 -11.65
C LYS A 96 9.74 -17.73 -10.41
N ASN A 97 9.88 -16.80 -9.48
CA ASN A 97 9.13 -16.78 -8.22
C ASN A 97 7.65 -16.47 -8.46
N PHE A 98 7.35 -15.40 -9.20
CA PHE A 98 5.99 -15.02 -9.57
C PHE A 98 5.28 -16.14 -10.35
N GLY A 99 5.95 -16.71 -11.36
CA GLY A 99 5.40 -17.82 -12.12
C GLY A 99 5.21 -19.10 -11.31
N ALA A 100 6.04 -19.36 -10.30
CA ALA A 100 5.84 -20.50 -9.39
C ALA A 100 4.62 -20.30 -8.49
N MET A 101 4.47 -19.09 -7.93
CA MET A 101 3.35 -18.69 -7.08
C MET A 101 2.00 -18.75 -7.83
N LEU A 102 1.94 -18.26 -9.07
CA LEU A 102 0.73 -18.36 -9.89
C LEU A 102 0.35 -19.81 -10.19
N ARG A 103 1.32 -20.63 -10.60
CA ARG A 103 1.06 -22.04 -10.93
C ARG A 103 0.62 -22.84 -9.71
N SER A 104 1.17 -22.59 -8.52
CA SER A 104 0.75 -23.28 -7.29
C SER A 104 -0.66 -22.89 -6.86
N ALA A 105 -1.08 -21.65 -7.14
CA ALA A 105 -2.45 -21.17 -6.96
C ALA A 105 -3.42 -21.63 -8.07
N GLY A 106 -2.92 -22.30 -9.12
CA GLY A 106 -3.74 -22.77 -10.25
C GLY A 106 -4.03 -21.70 -11.31
N PHE A 107 -3.31 -20.59 -11.30
CA PHE A 107 -3.46 -19.50 -12.28
C PHE A 107 -2.45 -19.62 -13.44
N PRO A 108 -2.81 -19.16 -14.65
CA PRO A 108 -1.86 -19.03 -15.75
C PRO A 108 -0.81 -17.94 -15.45
N VAL A 109 0.39 -18.09 -16.00
CA VAL A 109 1.42 -17.04 -15.93
C VAL A 109 1.17 -16.05 -17.07
N PRO A 110 0.90 -14.76 -16.79
CA PRO A 110 0.62 -13.78 -17.81
C PRO A 110 1.91 -13.41 -18.55
N THR A 111 1.80 -13.16 -19.84
CA THR A 111 2.93 -12.69 -20.67
C THR A 111 2.76 -11.25 -21.11
N THR A 112 1.52 -10.78 -21.17
CA THR A 112 1.14 -9.43 -21.60
C THR A 112 0.32 -8.71 -20.53
N VAL A 113 0.20 -7.38 -20.67
CA VAL A 113 -0.70 -6.58 -19.82
C VAL A 113 -2.16 -7.02 -19.96
N ARG A 114 -2.57 -7.45 -21.16
CA ARG A 114 -3.89 -8.00 -21.42
C ARG A 114 -4.10 -9.30 -20.64
N ASP A 115 -3.14 -10.21 -20.64
CA ASP A 115 -3.20 -11.44 -19.81
C ASP A 115 -3.32 -11.10 -18.33
N LEU A 116 -2.57 -10.10 -17.85
CA LEU A 116 -2.65 -9.63 -16.47
C LEU A 116 -4.03 -9.06 -16.14
N SER A 117 -4.67 -8.36 -17.08
CA SER A 117 -6.04 -7.84 -16.90
C SER A 117 -7.07 -8.96 -16.75
N GLU A 118 -6.91 -10.09 -17.44
CA GLU A 118 -7.78 -11.26 -17.26
C GLU A 118 -7.56 -11.95 -15.90
N LEU A 119 -6.33 -11.91 -15.36
CA LEU A 119 -6.07 -12.32 -13.98
C LEU A 119 -6.74 -11.40 -12.97
N TYR A 120 -6.74 -10.08 -13.19
CA TYR A 120 -7.47 -9.13 -12.32
C TYR A 120 -8.96 -9.45 -12.25
N LEU A 121 -9.57 -9.83 -13.38
CA LEU A 121 -10.96 -10.30 -13.40
C LEU A 121 -11.14 -11.60 -12.62
N THR A 122 -10.22 -12.54 -12.78
CA THR A 122 -10.24 -13.84 -12.08
C THR A 122 -10.10 -13.66 -10.56
N TRP A 123 -9.27 -12.73 -10.12
CA TRP A 123 -9.02 -12.40 -8.72
C TRP A 123 -10.10 -11.53 -8.10
N GLY A 124 -11.05 -11.01 -8.88
CA GLY A 124 -12.05 -10.08 -8.39
C GLY A 124 -11.48 -8.70 -8.03
N ILE A 125 -10.26 -8.36 -8.49
CA ILE A 125 -9.71 -7.01 -8.41
C ILE A 125 -10.48 -6.08 -9.35
N ALA A 126 -10.97 -6.63 -10.46
CA ALA A 126 -11.83 -5.95 -11.41
C ALA A 126 -13.01 -6.83 -11.78
N SER A 127 -14.05 -6.23 -12.35
CA SER A 127 -15.17 -6.92 -12.96
C SER A 127 -15.57 -6.21 -14.25
N ARG A 128 -16.05 -6.99 -15.22
CA ARG A 128 -16.62 -6.46 -16.46
C ARG A 128 -17.98 -7.09 -16.72
N GLU A 129 -18.93 -6.28 -17.15
CA GLU A 129 -20.30 -6.69 -17.47
C GLU A 129 -20.65 -6.20 -18.88
N GLU A 130 -21.20 -7.07 -19.71
CA GLU A 130 -21.80 -6.66 -20.99
C GLU A 130 -23.16 -6.02 -20.75
N THR A 131 -23.32 -4.77 -21.16
CA THR A 131 -24.58 -4.02 -21.09
C THR A 131 -25.07 -3.68 -22.50
N PRO A 132 -26.35 -3.29 -22.67
CA PRO A 132 -26.84 -2.82 -23.97
C PRO A 132 -26.05 -1.65 -24.56
N ASP A 133 -25.41 -0.84 -23.71
CA ASP A 133 -24.61 0.34 -24.09
C ASP A 133 -23.13 -0.01 -24.34
N GLY A 134 -22.72 -1.26 -24.08
CA GLY A 134 -21.36 -1.75 -24.26
C GLY A 134 -20.78 -2.41 -23.00
N LEU A 135 -19.46 -2.60 -23.00
CA LEU A 135 -18.75 -3.23 -21.89
C LEU A 135 -18.56 -2.25 -20.73
N ARG A 136 -19.02 -2.59 -19.54
CA ARG A 136 -18.88 -1.77 -18.33
C ARG A 136 -17.87 -2.38 -17.39
N TRP A 137 -16.91 -1.58 -16.93
CA TRP A 137 -15.93 -1.97 -15.93
C TRP A 137 -16.33 -1.51 -14.53
N SER A 138 -15.89 -2.25 -13.53
CA SER A 138 -16.02 -1.87 -12.12
C SER A 138 -14.89 -2.48 -11.30
N MET A 139 -14.59 -1.88 -10.15
CA MET A 139 -13.70 -2.42 -9.13
C MET A 139 -14.45 -2.46 -7.79
N PRO A 140 -14.18 -3.45 -6.93
CA PRO A 140 -14.79 -3.49 -5.61
C PRO A 140 -14.27 -2.34 -4.76
N ALA A 141 -15.11 -1.80 -3.87
CA ALA A 141 -14.73 -0.71 -2.98
C ALA A 141 -13.54 -1.08 -2.07
N VAL A 142 -13.42 -2.38 -1.72
CA VAL A 142 -12.28 -2.95 -1.01
C VAL A 142 -11.67 -4.01 -1.90
N LEU A 143 -10.39 -3.83 -2.24
CA LEU A 143 -9.65 -4.78 -3.07
C LEU A 143 -9.28 -6.03 -2.25
N PRO A 144 -9.30 -7.23 -2.85
CA PRO A 144 -8.82 -8.43 -2.18
C PRO A 144 -7.32 -8.32 -1.90
N LEU A 145 -6.85 -8.92 -0.79
CA LEU A 145 -5.42 -8.93 -0.46
C LEU A 145 -4.69 -9.99 -1.28
N PRO A 146 -3.40 -9.79 -1.61
CA PRO A 146 -2.62 -10.81 -2.29
C PRO A 146 -2.59 -12.14 -1.54
N GLY A 147 -2.51 -12.11 -0.21
CA GLY A 147 -2.47 -13.30 0.65
C GLY A 147 -3.78 -14.10 0.69
N ASP A 148 -4.90 -13.51 0.30
CA ASP A 148 -6.19 -14.22 0.20
C ASP A 148 -6.25 -15.09 -1.07
N LEU A 149 -5.44 -14.77 -2.07
CA LEU A 149 -5.53 -15.32 -3.42
C LEU A 149 -4.29 -16.12 -3.83
N LEU A 150 -3.13 -15.77 -3.29
CA LEU A 150 -1.84 -16.32 -3.67
C LEU A 150 -1.13 -16.92 -2.45
N PRO A 151 -0.44 -18.06 -2.60
CA PRO A 151 0.37 -18.63 -1.54
C PRO A 151 1.67 -17.84 -1.39
N LEU A 152 1.62 -16.82 -0.54
CA LEU A 152 2.78 -16.01 -0.20
C LEU A 152 3.68 -16.75 0.79
N ASP A 153 4.99 -16.54 0.69
CA ASP A 153 5.91 -16.99 1.73
C ASP A 153 5.79 -16.14 3.01
N ALA A 154 6.36 -16.64 4.10
CA ALA A 154 6.25 -15.99 5.41
C ALA A 154 6.95 -14.63 5.46
N GLU A 155 8.02 -14.44 4.69
CA GLU A 155 8.78 -13.18 4.66
C GLU A 155 7.99 -12.09 3.95
N LEU A 156 7.45 -12.38 2.77
CA LEU A 156 6.60 -11.48 2.01
C LEU A 156 5.31 -11.19 2.78
N THR A 157 4.69 -12.19 3.39
CA THR A 157 3.50 -11.99 4.24
C THR A 157 3.78 -10.99 5.36
N ALA A 158 4.86 -11.22 6.13
CA ALA A 158 5.25 -10.31 7.21
C ALA A 158 5.60 -8.92 6.72
N ARG A 159 6.24 -8.80 5.54
CA ARG A 159 6.52 -7.50 4.91
C ARG A 159 5.21 -6.77 4.57
N LEU A 160 4.26 -7.43 3.91
CA LEU A 160 2.96 -6.85 3.55
C LEU A 160 2.15 -6.46 4.80
N ASP A 161 2.17 -7.28 5.85
CA ASP A 161 1.50 -6.97 7.12
C ASP A 161 2.09 -5.72 7.77
N ARG A 162 3.42 -5.60 7.82
CA ARG A 162 4.09 -4.38 8.34
C ARG A 162 3.74 -3.14 7.55
N MET A 163 3.70 -3.22 6.21
CA MET A 163 3.34 -2.07 5.38
C MET A 163 1.89 -1.64 5.62
N ARG A 164 0.96 -2.60 5.67
CA ARG A 164 -0.45 -2.33 6.03
C ARG A 164 -0.58 -1.68 7.40
N TRP A 165 0.16 -2.20 8.37
CA TRP A 165 0.18 -1.67 9.71
C TRP A 165 0.66 -0.21 9.71
N SER A 166 1.81 0.07 9.08
CA SER A 166 2.37 1.42 8.96
C SER A 166 1.42 2.40 8.26
N THR A 167 0.80 2.01 7.14
CA THR A 167 -0.18 2.88 6.44
C THR A 167 -1.38 3.21 7.32
N ARG A 168 -1.82 2.27 8.15
CA ARG A 168 -2.94 2.47 9.07
C ARG A 168 -2.56 3.32 10.28
N THR A 169 -1.38 3.09 10.85
CA THR A 169 -0.95 3.72 12.11
C THR A 169 -0.24 5.05 11.90
N GLY A 170 0.40 5.28 10.75
CA GLY A 170 1.19 6.47 10.44
C GLY A 170 0.49 7.78 10.80
N PRO A 171 -0.70 8.10 10.23
CA PRO A 171 -1.41 9.33 10.57
C PRO A 171 -1.82 9.44 12.05
N LEU A 172 -2.03 8.30 12.73
CA LEU A 172 -2.39 8.28 14.16
C LEU A 172 -1.16 8.54 15.04
N VAL A 173 -0.02 7.96 14.65
CA VAL A 173 1.28 8.17 15.29
C VAL A 173 1.73 9.61 15.11
N ASP A 174 1.68 10.14 13.89
CA ASP A 174 2.06 11.53 13.60
C ASP A 174 1.26 12.51 14.46
N GLN A 175 -0.05 12.30 14.56
CA GLN A 175 -0.89 13.17 15.38
C GLN A 175 -0.59 13.05 16.88
N LEU A 176 -0.30 11.84 17.37
CA LEU A 176 0.10 11.63 18.75
C LEU A 176 1.47 12.27 19.03
N ILE A 177 2.43 12.13 18.12
CA ILE A 177 3.75 12.77 18.20
C ILE A 177 3.60 14.28 18.21
N SER A 178 2.82 14.87 17.29
CA SER A 178 2.55 16.32 17.28
C SER A 178 1.96 16.79 18.61
N HIS A 179 1.00 16.07 19.18
CA HIS A 179 0.49 16.44 20.50
C HIS A 179 1.58 16.41 21.58
N LEU A 180 2.40 15.35 21.60
CA LEU A 180 3.46 15.21 22.61
C LEU A 180 4.60 16.22 22.43
N ALA A 181 4.99 16.51 21.19
CA ALA A 181 6.08 17.44 20.88
C ALA A 181 5.61 18.90 20.94
N ASP A 182 4.57 19.24 20.19
CA ASP A 182 4.14 20.64 19.97
C ASP A 182 3.34 21.18 21.16
N ASP A 183 2.44 20.38 21.74
CA ASP A 183 1.58 20.85 22.84
C ASP A 183 2.21 20.63 24.23
N LEU A 184 2.96 19.53 24.41
CA LEU A 184 3.54 19.17 25.71
C LEU A 184 5.05 19.45 25.82
N GLY A 185 5.72 19.82 24.72
CA GLY A 185 7.14 20.20 24.73
C GLY A 185 8.09 19.03 24.93
N GLU A 186 7.85 17.92 24.23
CA GLU A 186 8.72 16.73 24.19
C GLU A 186 9.02 16.12 25.58
N PRO A 187 7.99 15.74 26.35
CA PRO A 187 8.22 15.19 27.69
C PRO A 187 8.90 13.82 27.62
N GLU A 188 9.93 13.60 28.45
CA GLU A 188 10.56 12.27 28.60
C GLU A 188 9.59 11.24 29.19
N GLU A 189 8.75 11.66 30.15
CA GLU A 189 7.73 10.82 30.80
C GLU A 189 6.44 11.60 31.02
N ILE A 190 5.30 10.99 30.71
CA ILE A 190 3.97 11.50 31.10
C ILE A 190 3.13 10.44 31.81
N LEU A 191 2.38 10.87 32.83
CA LEU A 191 1.36 10.05 33.49
C LEU A 191 -0.02 10.37 32.91
N THR A 192 -0.48 9.53 31.98
CA THR A 192 -1.70 9.75 31.20
C THR A 192 -2.62 8.52 31.20
N SER A 193 -3.71 8.56 30.43
CA SER A 193 -4.60 7.42 30.13
C SER A 193 -5.03 7.52 28.66
N LEU A 194 -5.56 6.44 28.07
CA LEU A 194 -6.00 6.50 26.67
C LEU A 194 -7.10 7.53 26.48
N ASP A 195 -8.06 7.62 27.42
CA ASP A 195 -9.15 8.63 27.35
C ASP A 195 -8.62 10.07 27.29
N ARG A 196 -7.50 10.35 27.97
CA ARG A 196 -6.91 11.70 27.99
C ARG A 196 -6.17 12.01 26.71
N LEU A 197 -5.40 11.05 26.21
CA LEU A 197 -4.72 11.19 24.93
C LEU A 197 -5.74 11.30 23.79
N ALA A 198 -6.79 10.48 23.80
CA ALA A 198 -7.90 10.52 22.85
C ALA A 198 -8.60 11.88 22.86
N ALA A 199 -8.91 12.41 24.03
CA ALA A 199 -9.49 13.75 24.16
C ALA A 199 -8.55 14.86 23.65
N ALA A 200 -7.24 14.70 23.82
CA ALA A 200 -6.25 15.70 23.40
C ALA A 200 -6.00 15.66 21.88
N THR A 201 -5.98 14.48 21.26
CA THR A 201 -5.78 14.31 19.81
C THR A 201 -7.08 14.37 19.01
N GLY A 202 -8.24 14.38 19.67
CA GLY A 202 -9.53 14.32 19.00
C GLY A 202 -9.81 12.97 18.32
N LYS A 203 -9.15 11.90 18.79
CA LYS A 203 -9.30 10.52 18.31
C LYS A 203 -10.11 9.69 19.30
N ASP A 204 -10.53 8.50 18.89
CA ASP A 204 -11.04 7.51 19.83
C ASP A 204 -9.89 6.78 20.56
N ALA A 205 -10.23 6.11 21.67
CA ALA A 205 -9.24 5.43 22.50
C ALA A 205 -8.61 4.21 21.81
N ASP A 206 -9.26 3.63 20.80
CA ASP A 206 -8.72 2.48 20.08
C ASP A 206 -7.68 2.93 19.05
N ASP A 207 -7.94 4.03 18.33
CA ASP A 207 -6.97 4.71 17.46
C ASP A 207 -5.71 5.13 18.24
N VAL A 208 -5.88 5.73 19.42
CA VAL A 208 -4.73 6.07 20.28
C VAL A 208 -3.98 4.83 20.75
N ARG A 209 -4.68 3.73 21.03
CA ARG A 209 -4.03 2.47 21.40
C ARG A 209 -3.19 1.93 20.25
N LEU A 210 -3.69 1.98 19.02
CA LEU A 210 -2.94 1.58 17.83
C LEU A 210 -1.66 2.41 17.64
N ALA A 211 -1.77 3.73 17.76
CA ALA A 211 -0.62 4.63 17.69
C ALA A 211 0.43 4.33 18.78
N LEU A 212 -0.01 4.07 20.01
CA LEU A 212 0.89 3.71 21.11
C LEU A 212 1.55 2.36 20.91
N THR A 213 0.83 1.35 20.41
CA THR A 213 1.42 0.05 20.08
C THR A 213 2.51 0.22 19.04
N GLU A 214 2.25 0.97 17.97
CA GLU A 214 3.25 1.22 16.91
C GLU A 214 4.50 1.94 17.45
N LEU A 215 4.35 2.97 18.30
CA LEU A 215 5.49 3.65 18.92
C LEU A 215 6.31 2.71 19.82
N VAL A 216 5.65 1.79 20.54
CA VAL A 216 6.34 0.82 21.40
C VAL A 216 7.04 -0.27 20.58
N GLU A 217 6.39 -0.78 19.54
CA GLU A 217 6.97 -1.81 18.65
C GLU A 217 8.14 -1.26 17.83
N SER A 218 8.09 0.00 17.43
CA SER A 218 9.19 0.71 16.77
C SER A 218 10.36 1.03 17.71
N GLY A 219 10.15 0.94 19.04
CA GLY A 219 11.16 1.30 20.04
C GLY A 219 11.19 2.79 20.42
N ASP A 220 10.32 3.60 19.82
CA ASP A 220 10.22 5.05 20.05
C ASP A 220 9.60 5.40 21.41
N ALA A 221 8.89 4.45 22.03
CA ALA A 221 8.27 4.65 23.33
C ALA A 221 8.26 3.38 24.18
N ARG A 222 7.99 3.55 25.48
CA ARG A 222 7.73 2.46 26.42
C ARG A 222 6.53 2.80 27.29
N VAL A 223 5.65 1.85 27.50
CA VAL A 223 4.50 2.01 28.40
C VAL A 223 4.68 1.18 29.66
N ARG A 224 4.42 1.79 30.83
CA ARG A 224 4.52 1.14 32.14
C ARG A 224 3.27 1.34 32.99
N ARG A 225 2.95 0.33 33.81
CA ARG A 225 1.99 0.45 34.92
C ARG A 225 2.75 0.22 36.24
N GLY A 226 2.91 1.30 37.00
CA GLY A 226 3.80 1.28 38.16
C GLY A 226 5.25 1.19 37.71
N GLU A 227 5.94 0.11 38.10
CA GLU A 227 7.32 -0.21 37.69
C GLU A 227 7.41 -1.25 36.57
N GLU A 228 6.29 -1.92 36.24
CA GLU A 228 6.27 -3.01 35.28
C GLU A 228 5.94 -2.50 33.85
N PRO A 229 6.56 -3.08 32.81
CA PRO A 229 6.13 -2.89 31.43
C PRO A 229 4.66 -3.28 31.27
N ALA A 230 3.90 -2.49 30.53
CA ALA A 230 2.51 -2.77 30.25
C ALA A 230 2.31 -3.01 28.75
N ASP A 231 1.54 -4.05 28.45
CA ASP A 231 1.08 -4.38 27.11
C ASP A 231 0.10 -3.30 26.62
N THR A 232 0.47 -2.61 25.55
CA THR A 232 -0.29 -1.51 24.96
C THR A 232 -1.64 -1.96 24.43
N GLU A 233 -1.72 -3.15 23.84
CA GLU A 233 -2.95 -3.72 23.28
C GLU A 233 -4.03 -3.97 24.35
N ARG A 234 -3.58 -4.16 25.60
CA ARG A 234 -4.45 -4.50 26.74
C ARG A 234 -4.71 -3.34 27.69
N LEU A 235 -4.32 -2.11 27.30
CA LEU A 235 -4.59 -0.92 28.10
C LEU A 235 -6.08 -0.59 28.15
N GLU A 236 -6.65 -0.70 29.35
CA GLU A 236 -7.97 -0.15 29.68
C GLU A 236 -7.98 1.38 29.54
N ALA A 237 -8.99 1.92 28.86
CA ALA A 237 -8.97 3.32 28.40
C ALA A 237 -8.88 4.38 29.51
N HIS A 238 -9.59 4.14 30.61
CA HIS A 238 -9.66 5.04 31.77
C HIS A 238 -8.48 4.88 32.75
N ARG A 239 -7.70 3.80 32.65
CA ARG A 239 -6.62 3.53 33.61
C ARG A 239 -5.36 4.29 33.24
N ARG A 240 -4.71 4.84 34.26
CA ARG A 240 -3.49 5.61 34.08
C ARG A 240 -2.29 4.71 33.85
N PHE A 241 -1.39 5.15 32.98
CA PHE A 241 -0.10 4.54 32.69
C PHE A 241 0.96 5.62 32.51
N ARG A 242 2.23 5.23 32.64
CA ARG A 242 3.39 6.04 32.30
C ARG A 242 3.77 5.78 30.86
N LEU A 243 3.79 6.82 30.05
CA LEU A 243 4.37 6.78 28.71
C LEU A 243 5.75 7.42 28.81
N LEU A 244 6.78 6.67 28.43
CA LEU A 244 8.15 7.13 28.35
C LEU A 244 8.53 7.25 26.88
N MET A 245 8.97 8.42 26.45
CA MET A 245 9.36 8.67 25.06
C MET A 245 10.88 8.58 24.91
N ASP A 246 11.33 7.96 23.83
CA ASP A 246 12.72 7.98 23.38
C ASP A 246 12.84 8.92 22.18
N TRP A 247 12.89 10.23 22.47
CA TRP A 247 12.91 11.26 21.43
C TRP A 247 14.14 11.16 20.53
N ASP A 248 15.29 10.79 21.08
CA ASP A 248 16.53 10.59 20.32
C ASP A 248 16.35 9.48 19.28
N HIS A 249 15.84 8.30 19.70
CA HIS A 249 15.55 7.20 18.78
C HIS A 249 14.52 7.58 17.73
N LEU A 250 13.45 8.28 18.14
CA LEU A 250 12.39 8.73 17.23
C LEU A 250 12.95 9.68 16.16
N TYR A 251 13.80 10.64 16.53
CA TYR A 251 14.41 11.56 15.57
C TYR A 251 15.41 10.88 14.64
N GLU A 252 16.19 9.93 15.15
CA GLU A 252 17.13 9.16 14.34
C GLU A 252 16.43 8.28 13.31
N THR A 253 15.30 7.68 13.67
CA THR A 253 14.61 6.70 12.82
C THR A 253 13.55 7.33 11.92
N ARG A 254 12.75 8.27 12.42
CA ARG A 254 11.61 8.84 11.68
C ARG A 254 11.90 10.19 11.03
N MET A 255 12.75 11.04 11.63
CA MET A 255 13.04 12.37 11.07
C MET A 255 14.23 12.42 10.09
N LYS A 256 15.18 11.48 10.15
CA LYS A 256 16.21 11.37 9.09
C LYS A 256 15.66 10.88 7.76
N LEU A 257 14.63 10.01 7.76
CA LEU A 257 13.94 9.57 6.55
C LEU A 257 13.25 10.72 5.79
N SER A 258 12.83 11.79 6.48
CA SER A 258 12.20 12.95 5.84
C SER A 258 13.19 13.89 5.13
N ILE A 259 14.51 13.75 5.37
CA ILE A 259 15.53 14.64 4.77
C ILE A 259 16.22 13.97 3.57
N ASP A 260 16.26 12.64 3.50
CA ASP A 260 16.84 11.91 2.37
C ASP A 260 15.88 11.72 1.17
N GLU A 261 14.62 12.18 1.26
CA GLU A 261 13.66 12.22 0.14
C GLU A 261 13.47 13.61 -0.51
N THR A 262 14.40 14.55 -0.32
CA THR A 262 14.39 15.88 -1.01
C THR A 262 15.59 16.07 -1.92
#